data_AF-A0A7Y1T2J5-F1
#
_entry.id   AF-A0A7Y1T2J5-F1
#
_cell.length_a   1.000
_cell.length_b   1.000
_cell.length_c   1.000
_cell.angle_alpha   90.00
_cell.angle_beta   90.00
_cell.angle_gamma   90.00
#
_symmetry.space_group_name_H-M   'P 1'
#
loop_
_entity.id
_entity.type
_entity.pdbx_description
1 polymer ?
#
loop_
_entity_poly.entity_id
_entity_poly.type
_entity_poly.pdbx_seq_one_letter_code
_entity_poly.pdbx_strand_id
1 'polypeptide(L)'
;MGKITGFLEFERQVEAYEAVDKRVKNYKEFTVPLSSDDLQKQGARCMDCGIPFCHSGCPLGNLIPDFNDKVYKGKWKEAAAILHSTNNFPEFTGRLCPAPCEEACVLGINEDPVTIENIEKNIVEQAFKEGWIKPQPPQKRTNKKIAVVGSGPSGLAAAQQLNRAGHWVTVFERDSKVGGLLRYGIPDFKMEKHVIDRRIKVLEEEGIVFKTNTQIGTDLKAQKLQSDFDAVVLCTGATVRRSIPVKGADLKGVYQAMDFLKQNNERVDGKDEFSEIIHAKDKNVIVIGGGDTGSDCIGTSNRHGAKSVVNFEILDKPSVGR
;
A
#
# COMPACT_ATOMS: atom_id res chain seq x y z
N MET A 1 11.37 9.47 25.20
CA MET A 1 11.36 8.72 23.93
C MET A 1 12.34 9.36 22.98
N GLY A 2 13.13 8.59 22.22
CA GLY A 2 14.16 9.16 21.34
C GLY A 2 15.34 9.77 22.09
N LYS A 3 16.17 10.57 21.40
CA LYS A 3 17.26 11.35 22.00
C LYS A 3 16.78 12.78 22.21
N ILE A 4 16.89 13.32 23.42
CA ILE A 4 16.39 14.67 23.78
C ILE A 4 16.85 15.75 22.78
N THR A 5 18.10 15.66 22.31
CA THR A 5 18.70 16.59 21.35
C THR A 5 18.82 16.02 19.94
N GLY A 6 18.25 14.84 19.65
CA GLY A 6 18.46 14.12 18.40
C GLY A 6 18.03 14.91 17.15
N PHE A 7 16.95 15.69 17.26
CA PHE A 7 16.48 16.56 16.16
C PHE A 7 17.38 17.76 15.88
N LEU A 8 18.25 18.16 16.82
CA LEU A 8 19.26 19.21 16.63
C LEU A 8 20.57 18.66 16.05
N GLU A 9 20.82 17.36 16.25
CA GLU A 9 22.10 16.73 15.90
C GLU A 9 22.05 15.98 14.56
N PHE A 10 20.87 15.52 14.15
CA PHE A 10 20.70 14.70 12.96
C PHE A 10 19.75 15.36 11.96
N GLU A 11 20.24 15.53 10.73
CA GLU A 11 19.42 15.97 9.60
C GLU A 11 18.43 14.88 9.18
N ARG A 12 17.33 15.32 8.56
CA ARG A 12 16.35 14.40 7.98
C ARG A 12 17.01 13.63 6.83
N GLN A 13 16.87 12.31 6.85
CA GLN A 13 17.30 11.46 5.76
C GLN A 13 16.19 10.50 5.38
N VAL A 14 15.91 10.45 4.09
CA VAL A 14 14.98 9.50 3.45
C VAL A 14 15.75 8.60 2.51
N GLU A 15 15.13 7.50 2.08
CA GLU A 15 15.69 6.62 1.08
C GLU A 15 16.00 7.39 -0.21
N ALA A 16 17.23 7.25 -0.70
CA ALA A 16 17.60 7.77 -2.00
C ALA A 16 16.91 6.98 -3.11
N TYR A 17 16.87 7.53 -4.33
CA TYR A 17 16.34 6.82 -5.48
C TYR A 17 17.46 6.40 -6.43
N GLU A 18 17.30 5.23 -7.06
CA GLU A 18 18.12 4.87 -8.20
C GLU A 18 18.02 5.90 -9.32
N ALA A 19 19.11 6.07 -10.06
CA ALA A 19 19.19 7.00 -11.19
C ALA A 19 18.07 6.75 -12.20
N VAL A 20 17.54 7.84 -12.78
CA VAL A 20 16.36 7.80 -13.65
C VAL A 20 16.53 6.84 -14.81
N ASP A 21 17.69 6.87 -15.48
CA ASP A 21 18.04 6.02 -16.63
C ASP A 21 18.12 4.52 -16.29
N LYS A 22 18.26 4.17 -15.00
CA LYS A 22 18.22 2.80 -14.50
C LYS A 22 16.80 2.38 -14.13
N ARG A 23 16.11 3.19 -13.31
CA ARG A 23 14.78 2.82 -12.75
C ARG A 23 13.63 2.78 -13.77
N VAL A 24 13.78 3.41 -14.93
CA VAL A 24 12.78 3.35 -16.02
C VAL A 24 12.87 2.07 -16.85
N LYS A 25 13.92 1.27 -16.70
CA LYS A 25 14.15 0.05 -17.51
C LYS A 25 13.48 -1.20 -16.94
N ASN A 26 12.90 -1.12 -15.75
CA ASN A 26 12.29 -2.25 -15.07
C ASN A 26 11.15 -1.78 -14.15
N TYR A 27 10.51 -2.75 -13.49
CA TYR A 27 9.36 -2.55 -12.60
C TYR A 27 9.67 -2.81 -11.13
N LYS A 28 10.96 -2.89 -10.74
CA LYS A 28 11.35 -3.10 -9.34
C LYS A 28 11.19 -1.81 -8.53
N GLU A 29 11.06 -1.96 -7.21
CA GLU A 29 11.20 -0.81 -6.30
C GLU A 29 12.59 -0.18 -6.51
N PHE A 30 12.65 1.16 -6.56
CA PHE A 30 13.87 1.91 -6.88
C PHE A 30 14.41 2.71 -5.68
N THR A 31 13.87 2.49 -4.49
CA THR A 31 14.34 3.08 -3.24
C THR A 31 15.60 2.37 -2.77
N VAL A 32 16.63 3.13 -2.41
CA VAL A 32 17.86 2.64 -1.80
C VAL A 32 17.69 2.70 -0.28
N PRO A 33 17.65 1.55 0.42
CA PRO A 33 17.45 1.52 1.86
C PRO A 33 18.53 2.28 2.63
N LEU A 34 18.14 2.95 3.71
CA LEU A 34 19.07 3.51 4.68
C LEU A 34 19.78 2.41 5.47
N SER A 35 20.96 2.72 6.00
CA SER A 35 21.64 1.81 6.93
C SER A 35 20.86 1.71 8.26
N SER A 36 21.04 0.62 9.00
CA SER A 36 20.43 0.47 10.34
C SER A 36 20.82 1.62 11.28
N ASP A 37 22.05 2.10 11.18
CA ASP A 37 22.55 3.21 11.99
C ASP A 37 21.89 4.52 11.61
N ASP A 38 21.67 4.77 10.32
CA ASP A 38 20.98 5.98 9.86
C ASP A 38 19.49 5.95 10.22
N LEU A 39 18.83 4.79 10.12
CA LEU A 39 17.45 4.62 10.60
C LEU A 39 17.32 4.86 12.11
N GLN A 40 18.29 4.39 12.90
CA GLN A 40 18.35 4.67 14.34
C GLN A 40 18.49 6.17 14.61
N LYS A 41 19.32 6.89 13.84
CA LYS A 41 19.41 8.36 13.92
C LYS A 41 18.09 9.03 13.57
N GLN A 42 17.39 8.55 12.54
CA GLN A 42 16.06 9.10 12.19
C GLN A 42 15.03 8.88 13.30
N GLY A 43 15.01 7.69 13.94
CA GLY A 43 14.19 7.46 15.14
C GLY A 43 14.56 8.37 16.32
N ALA A 44 15.84 8.74 16.44
CA ALA A 44 16.34 9.64 17.48
C ALA A 44 15.82 11.08 17.35
N ARG A 45 15.38 11.51 16.15
CA ARG A 45 14.84 12.86 15.89
C ARG A 45 13.45 13.10 16.50
N CYS A 46 12.80 12.07 17.04
CA CYS A 46 11.54 12.23 17.76
C CYS A 46 11.73 13.10 19.02
N MET A 47 10.95 14.17 19.14
CA MET A 47 11.07 15.16 20.23
C MET A 47 10.42 14.75 21.56
N ASP A 48 9.84 13.55 21.67
CA ASP A 48 9.11 13.12 22.88
C ASP A 48 7.97 14.09 23.28
N CYS A 49 7.18 14.53 22.30
CA CYS A 49 6.14 15.54 22.50
C CYS A 49 5.13 15.08 23.57
N GLY A 50 4.84 15.94 24.56
CA GLY A 50 3.81 15.65 25.57
C GLY A 50 2.41 15.40 24.99
N ILE A 51 2.10 16.04 23.86
CA ILE A 51 0.93 15.73 23.03
C ILE A 51 1.44 15.30 21.64
N PRO A 52 1.47 14.00 21.33
CA PRO A 52 1.99 13.51 20.06
C PRO A 52 0.95 13.68 18.94
N PHE A 53 0.94 14.84 18.28
CA PHE A 53 0.02 15.13 17.16
C PHE A 53 0.14 14.13 16.00
N CYS A 54 1.31 13.50 15.83
CA CYS A 54 1.50 12.43 14.86
C CYS A 54 0.57 11.23 15.09
N HIS A 55 0.16 10.94 16.34
CA HIS A 55 -0.85 9.91 16.64
C HIS A 55 -2.19 10.26 16.01
N SER A 56 -2.64 11.50 16.19
CA SER A 56 -3.92 11.98 15.67
C SER A 56 -3.87 12.22 14.16
N GLY A 57 -2.70 12.56 13.62
CA GLY A 57 -2.48 12.66 12.18
C GLY A 57 -2.50 11.30 11.48
N CYS A 58 -2.19 10.22 12.19
CA CYS A 58 -2.30 8.86 11.66
C CYS A 58 -3.76 8.35 11.78
N PRO A 59 -4.44 7.99 10.67
CA PRO A 59 -5.80 7.46 10.73
C PRO A 59 -5.93 6.14 11.52
N LEU A 60 -4.83 5.41 11.70
CA LEU A 60 -4.76 4.17 12.49
C LEU A 60 -4.52 4.43 13.98
N GLY A 61 -4.19 5.66 14.38
CA GLY A 61 -3.78 5.97 15.74
C GLY A 61 -2.49 5.27 16.14
N ASN A 62 -1.55 5.08 15.21
CA ASN A 62 -0.28 4.40 15.46
C ASN A 62 0.48 5.05 16.62
N LEU A 63 1.12 4.20 17.43
CA LEU A 63 1.95 4.60 18.58
C LEU A 63 3.36 5.01 18.15
N ILE A 64 3.44 6.15 17.45
CA ILE A 64 4.62 6.57 16.67
C ILE A 64 5.86 6.87 17.53
N PRO A 65 5.79 7.71 18.59
CA PRO A 65 6.92 7.95 19.47
C PRO A 65 7.43 6.65 20.12
N ASP A 66 6.53 5.73 20.46
CA ASP A 66 6.88 4.44 21.07
C ASP A 66 7.71 3.57 20.13
N PHE A 67 7.26 3.34 18.88
CA PHE A 67 8.06 2.55 17.95
C PHE A 67 9.33 3.28 17.50
N ASN A 68 9.32 4.62 17.39
CA ASN A 68 10.50 5.41 17.09
C ASN A 68 11.57 5.28 18.18
N ASP A 69 11.17 5.30 19.47
CA ASP A 69 12.07 5.08 20.60
C ASP A 69 12.69 3.69 20.58
N LYS A 70 11.90 2.67 20.23
CA LYS A 70 12.42 1.30 20.08
C LYS A 70 13.39 1.19 18.92
N VAL A 71 13.10 1.82 17.78
CA VAL A 71 14.03 1.88 16.64
C VAL A 71 15.32 2.56 17.06
N TYR A 72 15.28 3.74 17.67
CA TYR A 72 16.45 4.45 18.18
C TYR A 72 17.34 3.58 19.10
N LYS A 73 16.73 2.76 19.95
CA LYS A 73 17.44 1.85 20.88
C LYS A 73 17.90 0.53 20.23
N GLY A 74 17.73 0.36 18.91
CA GLY A 74 18.02 -0.89 18.21
C GLY A 74 17.08 -2.05 18.56
N LYS A 75 15.94 -1.77 19.21
CA LYS A 75 14.95 -2.76 19.69
C LYS A 75 13.88 -3.05 18.64
N TRP A 76 14.31 -3.43 17.43
CA TRP A 76 13.46 -3.63 16.25
C TRP A 76 12.29 -4.59 16.47
N LYS A 77 12.48 -5.67 17.24
CA LYS A 77 11.40 -6.64 17.53
C LYS A 77 10.30 -6.04 18.41
N GLU A 78 10.68 -5.21 19.38
CA GLU A 78 9.71 -4.47 20.21
C GLU A 78 8.99 -3.42 19.35
N ALA A 79 9.72 -2.72 18.47
CA ALA A 79 9.13 -1.76 17.53
C ALA A 79 8.07 -2.42 16.63
N ALA A 80 8.37 -3.60 16.08
CA ALA A 80 7.45 -4.36 15.24
C ALA A 80 6.18 -4.78 16.00
N ALA A 81 6.32 -5.21 17.26
CA ALA A 81 5.17 -5.57 18.09
C ALA A 81 4.26 -4.35 18.36
N ILE A 82 4.85 -3.18 18.64
CA ILE A 82 4.10 -1.93 18.84
C ILE A 82 3.39 -1.52 17.55
N LEU A 83 4.09 -1.51 16.41
CA LEU A 83 3.52 -1.14 15.13
C LEU A 83 2.35 -2.04 14.72
N HIS A 84 2.50 -3.36 14.91
CA HIS A 84 1.42 -4.31 14.60
C HIS A 84 0.26 -4.32 15.60
N SER A 85 0.37 -3.62 16.73
CA SER A 85 -0.76 -3.48 17.67
C SER A 85 -1.89 -2.61 17.10
N THR A 86 -1.57 -1.72 16.16
CA THR A 86 -2.49 -0.75 15.56
C THR A 86 -2.61 -0.92 14.05
N ASN A 87 -1.55 -1.38 13.37
CA ASN A 87 -1.54 -1.56 11.92
C ASN A 87 -1.46 -3.04 11.50
N ASN A 88 -2.47 -3.50 10.76
CA ASN A 88 -2.48 -4.83 10.17
C ASN A 88 -1.36 -5.01 9.13
N PHE A 89 -1.09 -3.99 8.30
CA PHE A 89 -0.24 -4.10 7.11
C PHE A 89 0.74 -2.91 6.93
N PRO A 90 1.69 -2.70 7.87
CA PRO A 90 2.73 -1.68 7.75
C PRO A 90 3.58 -1.78 6.49
N GLU A 91 3.66 -2.95 5.86
CA GLU A 91 4.38 -3.11 4.59
C GLU A 91 3.69 -2.43 3.41
N PHE A 92 2.38 -2.18 3.49
CA PHE A 92 1.63 -1.44 2.48
C PHE A 92 1.63 0.05 2.79
N THR A 93 1.32 0.42 4.03
CA THR A 93 1.26 1.83 4.45
C THR A 93 2.64 2.48 4.45
N GLY A 94 3.70 1.80 4.87
CA GLY A 94 5.08 2.32 4.81
C GLY A 94 5.64 2.54 3.40
N ARG A 95 4.87 2.22 2.34
CA ARG A 95 5.26 2.44 0.94
C ARG A 95 4.35 3.41 0.19
N LEU A 96 3.09 3.50 0.62
CA LEU A 96 2.00 4.07 -0.16
C LEU A 96 1.24 5.16 0.60
N CYS A 97 1.47 5.28 1.91
CA CYS A 97 0.81 6.29 2.72
C CYS A 97 1.38 7.67 2.36
N PRO A 98 0.54 8.70 2.19
CA PRO A 98 1.04 10.07 2.01
C PRO A 98 1.63 10.67 3.31
N ALA A 99 1.86 9.85 4.34
CA ALA A 99 2.47 10.21 5.61
C ALA A 99 1.85 11.44 6.32
N PRO A 100 0.51 11.50 6.54
CA PRO A 100 -0.11 12.63 7.24
C PRO A 100 0.38 12.78 8.70
N CYS A 101 0.96 11.72 9.26
CA CYS A 101 1.64 11.76 10.54
C CYS A 101 2.93 12.59 10.52
N GLU A 102 3.62 12.68 9.38
CA GLU A 102 4.78 13.56 9.19
C GLU A 102 4.33 15.01 9.02
N GLU A 103 3.25 15.27 8.28
CA GLU A 103 2.64 16.60 8.19
C GLU A 103 2.16 17.12 9.54
N ALA A 104 1.63 16.24 10.40
CA ALA A 104 1.21 16.56 11.76
C ALA A 104 2.37 16.59 12.78
N CYS A 105 3.61 16.33 12.37
CA CYS A 105 4.74 16.28 13.29
C CYS A 105 5.05 17.69 13.82
N VAL A 106 5.14 17.84 15.15
CA VAL A 106 5.47 19.14 15.78
C VAL A 106 6.82 19.68 15.32
N LEU A 107 7.78 18.79 15.02
CA LEU A 107 9.09 19.20 14.51
C LEU A 107 8.94 19.94 13.17
N GLY A 108 7.99 19.49 12.34
CA GLY A 108 7.59 20.06 11.05
C GLY A 108 7.21 21.54 11.07
N ILE A 109 6.99 22.13 12.25
CA ILE A 109 6.70 23.56 12.40
C ILE A 109 7.96 24.42 12.16
N ASN A 110 9.12 23.94 12.61
CA ASN A 110 10.37 24.72 12.57
C ASN A 110 11.46 24.06 11.73
N GLU A 111 11.43 22.74 11.59
CA GLU A 111 12.46 21.92 10.95
C GLU A 111 11.77 20.78 10.18
N ASP A 112 12.55 20.04 9.40
CA ASP A 112 12.05 18.88 8.69
C ASP A 112 11.48 17.79 9.63
N PRO A 113 10.30 17.20 9.35
CA PRO A 113 9.65 16.25 10.26
C PRO A 113 10.44 14.93 10.40
N VAL A 114 10.07 14.12 11.39
CA VAL A 114 10.60 12.75 11.54
C VAL A 114 10.13 11.88 10.37
N THR A 115 10.97 11.00 9.84
CA THR A 115 10.66 10.11 8.70
C THR A 115 9.86 8.88 9.13
N ILE A 116 8.68 9.12 9.68
CA ILE A 116 7.79 8.12 10.27
C ILE A 116 7.41 7.02 9.27
N GLU A 117 7.06 7.37 8.03
CA GLU A 117 6.69 6.38 7.00
C GLU A 117 7.88 5.46 6.67
N ASN A 118 9.08 6.05 6.54
CA ASN A 118 10.27 5.28 6.22
C ASN A 118 10.71 4.37 7.38
N ILE A 119 10.57 4.84 8.62
CA ILE A 119 10.79 4.02 9.82
C ILE A 119 9.77 2.87 9.86
N GLU A 120 8.49 3.13 9.60
CA GLU A 120 7.43 2.12 9.53
C GLU A 120 7.76 1.01 8.53
N LYS A 121 8.15 1.38 7.30
CA LYS A 121 8.60 0.46 6.26
C LYS A 121 9.75 -0.42 6.75
N ASN A 122 10.77 0.18 7.34
CA ASN A 122 11.97 -0.56 7.72
C ASN A 122 11.75 -1.46 8.94
N ILE A 123 10.86 -1.09 9.87
CA ILE A 123 10.44 -1.96 10.97
C ILE A 123 9.84 -3.26 10.42
N VAL A 124 8.89 -3.17 9.48
CA VAL A 124 8.21 -4.34 8.94
C VAL A 124 9.11 -5.17 8.03
N GLU A 125 9.97 -4.54 7.22
CA GLU A 125 10.95 -5.29 6.41
C GLU A 125 11.93 -6.07 7.29
N GLN A 126 12.46 -5.46 8.34
CA GLN A 126 13.31 -6.16 9.31
C GLN A 126 12.54 -7.28 10.01
N ALA A 127 11.26 -7.08 10.37
CA ALA A 127 10.44 -8.10 11.01
C ALA A 127 10.17 -9.32 10.11
N PHE A 128 9.96 -9.12 8.80
CA PHE A 128 9.86 -10.23 7.85
C PHE A 128 11.21 -10.92 7.64
N LYS A 129 12.30 -10.16 7.47
CA LYS A 129 13.65 -10.70 7.28
C LYS A 129 14.09 -11.60 8.44
N GLU A 130 13.79 -11.20 9.67
CA GLU A 130 14.15 -11.94 10.89
C GLU A 130 13.12 -13.02 11.28
N GLY A 131 12.05 -13.20 10.49
CA GLY A 131 11.01 -14.21 10.75
C GLY A 131 10.18 -13.95 12.00
N TRP A 132 10.00 -12.68 12.39
CA TRP A 132 9.18 -12.29 13.54
C TRP A 132 7.69 -12.23 13.19
N ILE A 133 7.34 -11.99 11.92
CA ILE A 133 5.96 -12.07 11.44
C ILE A 133 5.59 -13.54 11.30
N LYS A 134 4.81 -14.04 12.25
CA LYS A 134 4.34 -15.42 12.30
C LYS A 134 2.80 -15.47 12.28
N PRO A 135 2.21 -16.55 11.76
CA PRO A 135 0.77 -16.78 11.87
C PRO A 135 0.32 -16.76 13.33
N GLN A 136 -0.77 -16.06 13.61
CA GLN A 136 -1.43 -16.00 14.92
C GLN A 136 -2.86 -16.58 14.84
N PRO A 137 -3.03 -17.91 14.65
CA PRO A 137 -4.35 -18.51 14.67
C PRO A 137 -5.00 -18.36 16.06
N PRO A 138 -6.34 -18.26 16.13
CA PRO A 138 -7.04 -18.12 17.40
C PRO A 138 -6.89 -19.39 18.26
N GLN A 139 -6.78 -19.21 19.58
CA GLN A 139 -6.70 -20.33 20.52
C GLN A 139 -8.01 -21.14 20.60
N LYS A 140 -9.16 -20.49 20.36
CA LYS A 140 -10.49 -21.11 20.38
C LYS A 140 -11.29 -20.64 19.17
N ARG A 141 -11.97 -21.58 18.51
CA ARG A 141 -12.89 -21.28 17.40
C ARG A 141 -14.31 -21.10 17.94
N THR A 142 -15.00 -20.07 17.46
CA THR A 142 -16.40 -19.76 17.77
C THR A 142 -17.39 -20.60 16.96
N ASN A 143 -16.90 -21.31 15.94
CA ASN A 143 -17.68 -22.01 14.91
C ASN A 143 -18.59 -21.11 14.05
N LYS A 144 -18.53 -19.79 14.22
CA LYS A 144 -19.18 -18.82 13.34
C LYS A 144 -18.41 -18.68 12.04
N LYS A 145 -19.13 -18.65 10.92
CA LYS A 145 -18.58 -18.50 9.56
C LYS A 145 -18.86 -17.11 9.04
N ILE A 146 -17.82 -16.42 8.57
CA ILE A 146 -17.91 -15.06 8.05
C ILE A 146 -17.41 -15.02 6.61
N ALA A 147 -18.21 -14.46 5.71
CA ALA A 147 -17.80 -14.17 4.34
C ALA A 147 -17.29 -12.73 4.24
N VAL A 148 -16.14 -12.52 3.63
CA VAL A 148 -15.62 -11.20 3.28
C VAL A 148 -15.61 -11.09 1.76
N VAL A 149 -16.29 -10.09 1.20
CA VAL A 149 -16.42 -9.91 -0.26
C VAL A 149 -15.48 -8.81 -0.73
N GLY A 150 -14.43 -9.18 -1.44
CA GLY A 150 -13.35 -8.32 -1.90
C GLY A 150 -12.09 -8.46 -1.04
N SER A 151 -10.94 -8.56 -1.71
CA SER A 151 -9.64 -8.81 -1.06
C SER A 151 -8.68 -7.62 -1.07
N GLY A 152 -9.22 -6.40 -1.17
CA GLY A 152 -8.45 -5.19 -0.94
C GLY A 152 -8.02 -5.03 0.53
N PRO A 153 -7.32 -3.93 0.86
CA PRO A 153 -6.81 -3.68 2.22
C PRO A 153 -7.86 -3.85 3.32
N SER A 154 -9.07 -3.34 3.10
CA SER A 154 -10.18 -3.45 4.08
C SER A 154 -10.62 -4.90 4.29
N GLY A 155 -10.72 -5.68 3.22
CA GLY A 155 -11.12 -7.08 3.28
C GLY A 155 -10.07 -7.93 3.97
N LEU A 156 -8.78 -7.70 3.67
CA LEU A 156 -7.68 -8.38 4.33
C LEU A 156 -7.61 -8.05 5.84
N ALA A 157 -7.79 -6.77 6.20
CA ALA A 157 -7.76 -6.34 7.60
C ALA A 157 -8.93 -6.95 8.37
N ALA A 158 -10.15 -6.85 7.82
CA ALA A 158 -11.33 -7.46 8.40
C ALA A 158 -11.16 -8.98 8.57
N ALA A 159 -10.64 -9.66 7.54
CA ALA A 159 -10.43 -11.10 7.59
C ALA A 159 -9.42 -11.51 8.68
N GLN A 160 -8.30 -10.78 8.82
CA GLN A 160 -7.32 -11.04 9.86
C GLN A 160 -7.92 -10.86 11.26
N GLN A 161 -8.59 -9.72 11.50
CA GLN A 161 -9.18 -9.43 12.81
C GLN A 161 -10.27 -10.44 13.19
N LEU A 162 -11.17 -10.78 12.26
CA LEU A 162 -12.24 -11.76 12.48
C LEU A 162 -11.69 -13.18 12.70
N ASN A 163 -10.65 -13.58 11.97
CA ASN A 163 -10.01 -14.87 12.16
C ASN A 163 -9.36 -14.97 13.54
N ARG A 164 -8.63 -13.93 13.96
CA ARG A 164 -7.99 -13.85 15.29
C ARG A 164 -9.01 -13.79 16.43
N ALA A 165 -10.20 -13.24 16.19
CA ALA A 165 -11.33 -13.31 17.12
C ALA A 165 -11.96 -14.71 17.24
N GLY A 166 -11.51 -15.69 16.46
CA GLY A 166 -11.96 -17.08 16.54
C GLY A 166 -13.00 -17.48 15.49
N HIS A 167 -13.32 -16.63 14.53
CA HIS A 167 -14.27 -16.97 13.46
C HIS A 167 -13.60 -17.74 12.31
N TRP A 168 -14.38 -18.50 11.55
CA TRP A 168 -13.96 -19.07 10.28
C TRP A 168 -14.19 -18.04 9.18
N VAL A 169 -13.15 -17.64 8.48
CA VAL A 169 -13.24 -16.57 7.48
C VAL A 169 -12.97 -17.10 6.09
N THR A 170 -13.87 -16.78 5.15
CA THR A 170 -13.65 -16.99 3.72
C THR A 170 -13.70 -15.65 3.00
N VAL A 171 -12.62 -15.30 2.31
CA VAL A 171 -12.51 -14.10 1.48
C VAL A 171 -12.81 -14.48 0.03
N PHE A 172 -13.78 -13.83 -0.58
CA PHE A 172 -14.13 -13.98 -1.99
C PHE A 172 -13.53 -12.84 -2.80
N GLU A 173 -12.79 -13.17 -3.85
CA GLU A 173 -12.16 -12.22 -4.76
C GLU A 173 -12.60 -12.53 -6.19
N ARG A 174 -13.02 -11.49 -6.94
CA ARG A 174 -13.43 -11.64 -8.34
C ARG A 174 -12.24 -11.85 -9.27
N ASP A 175 -11.10 -11.23 -8.94
CA ASP A 175 -9.89 -11.30 -9.74
C ASP A 175 -9.12 -12.60 -9.47
N SER A 176 -8.13 -12.91 -10.32
CA SER A 176 -7.40 -14.18 -10.25
C SER A 176 -6.47 -14.29 -9.04
N LYS A 177 -6.04 -13.15 -8.49
CA LYS A 177 -5.17 -13.05 -7.32
C LYS A 177 -5.70 -12.04 -6.30
N VAL A 178 -5.33 -12.27 -5.05
CA VAL A 178 -5.72 -11.48 -3.87
C VAL A 178 -4.97 -10.15 -3.82
N GLY A 179 -5.62 -9.08 -3.36
CA GLY A 179 -5.00 -7.78 -3.07
C GLY A 179 -5.74 -6.56 -3.61
N GLY A 180 -6.77 -6.74 -4.44
CA GLY A 180 -7.53 -5.64 -5.04
C GLY A 180 -6.63 -4.63 -5.77
N LEU A 181 -6.80 -3.33 -5.49
CA LEU A 181 -6.00 -2.27 -6.14
C LEU A 181 -4.51 -2.28 -5.74
N LEU A 182 -4.14 -2.86 -4.58
CA LEU A 182 -2.72 -3.05 -4.25
C LEU A 182 -2.02 -3.90 -5.32
N ARG A 183 -2.74 -4.87 -5.90
CA ARG A 183 -2.25 -5.75 -6.94
C ARG A 183 -2.50 -5.22 -8.34
N TYR A 184 -3.73 -4.80 -8.65
CA TYR A 184 -4.14 -4.50 -10.01
C TYR A 184 -4.25 -3.00 -10.33
N GLY A 185 -3.97 -2.12 -9.38
CA GLY A 185 -3.93 -0.67 -9.61
C GLY A 185 -2.52 -0.10 -9.48
N ILE A 186 -1.94 -0.25 -8.30
CA ILE A 186 -0.62 0.32 -7.97
C ILE A 186 0.46 -0.43 -8.76
N PRO A 187 1.36 0.25 -9.49
CA PRO A 187 2.43 -0.43 -10.23
C PRO A 187 3.49 -1.08 -9.33
N ASP A 188 4.14 -2.13 -9.82
CA ASP A 188 5.22 -2.84 -9.11
C ASP A 188 6.40 -1.94 -8.71
N PHE A 189 6.71 -0.92 -9.51
CA PHE A 189 7.81 0.00 -9.20
C PHE A 189 7.54 0.91 -7.99
N LYS A 190 6.29 1.00 -7.52
CA LYS A 190 5.91 1.64 -6.25
C LYS A 190 5.84 0.62 -5.12
N MET A 191 5.31 -0.57 -5.40
CA MET A 191 5.22 -1.68 -4.46
C MET A 191 5.11 -3.00 -5.22
N GLU A 192 6.17 -3.80 -5.13
CA GLU A 192 6.25 -5.11 -5.78
C GLU A 192 5.24 -6.11 -5.21
N LYS A 193 4.69 -6.97 -6.07
CA LYS A 193 3.57 -7.85 -5.64
C LYS A 193 3.97 -8.96 -4.69
N HIS A 194 5.25 -9.30 -4.61
CA HIS A 194 5.75 -10.27 -3.64
C HIS A 194 5.51 -9.82 -2.18
N VAL A 195 5.40 -8.51 -1.93
CA VAL A 195 5.04 -7.93 -0.62
C VAL A 195 3.63 -8.33 -0.21
N ILE A 196 2.71 -8.41 -1.17
CA ILE A 196 1.35 -8.91 -0.95
C ILE A 196 1.41 -10.43 -0.74
N ASP A 197 2.10 -11.16 -1.61
CA ASP A 197 2.15 -12.63 -1.59
C ASP A 197 2.66 -13.17 -0.24
N ARG A 198 3.75 -12.61 0.29
CA ARG A 198 4.29 -13.03 1.60
C ARG A 198 3.29 -12.81 2.74
N ARG A 199 2.48 -11.74 2.67
CA ARG A 199 1.45 -11.46 3.69
C ARG A 199 0.27 -12.42 3.55
N ILE A 200 -0.19 -12.68 2.32
CA ILE A 200 -1.30 -13.62 2.09
C ILE A 200 -0.93 -15.00 2.60
N LYS A 201 0.30 -15.46 2.38
CA LYS A 201 0.78 -16.73 2.92
C LYS A 201 0.64 -16.81 4.44
N VAL A 202 1.00 -15.74 5.17
CA VAL A 202 0.81 -15.69 6.64
C VAL A 202 -0.67 -15.81 7.00
N LEU A 203 -1.56 -15.12 6.27
CA LEU A 203 -3.00 -15.15 6.51
C LEU A 203 -3.63 -16.53 6.21
N GLU A 204 -3.16 -17.20 5.17
CA GLU A 204 -3.56 -18.58 4.84
C GLU A 204 -3.13 -19.55 5.95
N GLU A 205 -1.89 -19.43 6.43
CA GLU A 205 -1.37 -20.20 7.56
C GLU A 205 -2.11 -19.90 8.88
N GLU A 206 -2.70 -18.70 9.03
CA GLU A 206 -3.63 -18.37 10.14
C GLU A 206 -5.00 -19.06 10.03
N GLY A 207 -5.30 -19.68 8.88
CA GLY A 207 -6.53 -20.41 8.60
C GLY A 207 -7.61 -19.63 7.85
N ILE A 208 -7.26 -18.50 7.21
CA ILE A 208 -8.17 -17.77 6.32
C ILE A 208 -8.20 -18.46 4.96
N VAL A 209 -9.40 -18.65 4.42
CA VAL A 209 -9.59 -19.26 3.09
C VAL A 209 -9.82 -18.17 2.06
N PHE A 210 -9.04 -18.16 0.98
CA PHE A 210 -9.23 -17.27 -0.17
C PHE A 210 -9.88 -18.03 -1.34
N LYS A 211 -10.93 -17.46 -1.92
CA LYS A 211 -11.62 -17.95 -3.12
C LYS A 211 -11.55 -16.88 -4.20
N THR A 212 -10.57 -17.01 -5.09
CA THR A 212 -10.36 -16.11 -6.24
C THR A 212 -11.28 -16.49 -7.41
N ASN A 213 -11.28 -15.67 -8.47
CA ASN A 213 -12.14 -15.86 -9.66
C ASN A 213 -13.63 -16.07 -9.31
N THR A 214 -14.11 -15.40 -8.26
CA THR A 214 -15.47 -15.56 -7.76
C THR A 214 -16.12 -14.19 -7.53
N GLN A 215 -16.90 -13.73 -8.52
CA GLN A 215 -17.67 -12.50 -8.42
C GLN A 215 -19.02 -12.76 -7.74
N ILE A 216 -19.16 -12.25 -6.52
CA ILE A 216 -20.44 -12.26 -5.79
C ILE A 216 -21.46 -11.37 -6.51
N GLY A 217 -22.67 -11.89 -6.69
CA GLY A 217 -23.75 -11.29 -7.48
C GLY A 217 -23.82 -11.79 -8.93
N THR A 218 -22.73 -12.36 -9.45
CA THR A 218 -22.67 -12.93 -10.81
C THR A 218 -22.46 -14.44 -10.76
N ASP A 219 -21.30 -14.89 -10.28
CA ASP A 219 -20.91 -16.32 -10.24
C ASP A 219 -21.57 -17.02 -9.04
N LEU A 220 -21.61 -16.33 -7.90
CA LEU A 220 -22.33 -16.77 -6.70
C LEU A 220 -23.38 -15.74 -6.31
N LYS A 221 -24.63 -16.19 -6.21
CA LYS A 221 -25.74 -15.35 -5.75
C LYS A 221 -25.52 -14.91 -4.30
N ALA A 222 -25.81 -13.64 -4.01
CA ALA A 222 -25.65 -13.08 -2.66
C ALA A 222 -26.48 -13.83 -1.60
N GLN A 223 -27.65 -14.38 -1.97
CA GLN A 223 -28.49 -15.19 -1.08
C GLN A 223 -27.77 -16.44 -0.56
N LYS A 224 -26.85 -17.01 -1.36
CA LYS A 224 -26.05 -18.15 -0.93
C LYS A 224 -25.07 -17.78 0.18
N LEU A 225 -24.54 -16.55 0.17
CA LEU A 225 -23.70 -16.08 1.26
C LEU A 225 -24.53 -15.90 2.54
N GLN A 226 -25.77 -15.42 2.42
CA GLN A 226 -26.67 -15.29 3.57
C GLN A 226 -27.09 -16.64 4.17
N SER A 227 -27.21 -17.70 3.35
CA SER A 227 -27.53 -19.04 3.85
C SER A 227 -26.33 -19.76 4.46
N ASP A 228 -25.14 -19.58 3.89
CA ASP A 228 -23.98 -20.40 4.20
C ASP A 228 -23.08 -19.80 5.31
N PHE A 229 -23.26 -18.51 5.62
CA PHE A 229 -22.45 -17.76 6.58
C PHE A 229 -23.31 -17.02 7.62
N ASP A 230 -22.78 -16.89 8.84
CA ASP A 230 -23.43 -16.17 9.93
C ASP A 230 -23.39 -14.64 9.74
N ALA A 231 -22.38 -14.13 9.03
CA ALA A 231 -22.29 -12.72 8.65
C ALA A 231 -21.52 -12.52 7.35
N VAL A 232 -21.74 -11.36 6.72
CA VAL A 232 -21.09 -10.96 5.48
C VAL A 232 -20.53 -9.54 5.64
N VAL A 233 -19.27 -9.35 5.25
CA VAL A 233 -18.60 -8.04 5.18
C VAL A 233 -18.38 -7.67 3.72
N LEU A 234 -18.87 -6.52 3.28
CA LEU A 234 -18.68 -6.04 1.91
C LEU A 234 -17.46 -5.10 1.85
N CYS A 235 -16.48 -5.46 1.04
CA CYS A 235 -15.20 -4.78 0.86
C CYS A 235 -14.85 -4.63 -0.63
N THR A 236 -15.85 -4.34 -1.46
CA THR A 236 -15.75 -4.36 -2.93
C THR A 236 -15.06 -3.13 -3.55
N GLY A 237 -14.78 -2.11 -2.74
CA GLY A 237 -14.19 -0.85 -3.19
C GLY A 237 -15.10 -0.06 -4.15
N ALA A 238 -14.52 0.97 -4.78
CA ALA A 238 -15.20 1.87 -5.72
C ALA A 238 -14.67 1.64 -7.15
N THR A 239 -15.33 0.77 -7.90
CA THR A 239 -14.88 0.38 -9.26
C THR A 239 -15.62 1.09 -10.38
N VAL A 240 -16.67 1.85 -10.03
CA VAL A 240 -17.44 2.66 -10.98
C VAL A 240 -16.58 3.83 -11.41
N ARG A 241 -16.37 3.93 -12.72
CA ARG A 241 -15.46 4.91 -13.32
C ARG A 241 -16.18 6.24 -13.52
N ARG A 242 -15.41 7.32 -13.45
CA ARG A 242 -15.89 8.64 -13.87
C ARG A 242 -15.58 8.80 -15.37
N SER A 243 -16.60 9.10 -16.16
CA SER A 243 -16.43 9.48 -17.56
C SER A 243 -16.44 11.00 -17.70
N ILE A 244 -15.81 11.51 -18.74
CA ILE A 244 -15.87 12.92 -19.11
C ILE A 244 -16.90 13.03 -20.25
N PRO A 245 -18.01 13.78 -20.08
CA PRO A 245 -19.09 13.86 -21.07
C PRO A 245 -18.72 14.80 -22.22
N VAL A 246 -17.68 14.43 -22.97
CA VAL A 246 -17.18 15.17 -24.13
C VAL A 246 -17.23 14.31 -25.38
N LYS A 247 -17.38 14.97 -26.55
CA LYS A 247 -17.35 14.29 -27.83
C LYS A 247 -16.02 13.56 -28.01
N GLY A 248 -16.08 12.27 -28.33
CA GLY A 248 -14.92 11.43 -28.59
C GLY A 248 -14.32 10.73 -27.36
N ALA A 249 -15.00 10.76 -26.20
CA ALA A 249 -14.59 10.00 -25.02
C ALA A 249 -14.61 8.46 -25.21
N ASP A 250 -15.24 8.00 -26.29
CA ASP A 250 -15.39 6.62 -26.73
C ASP A 250 -14.45 6.24 -27.89
N LEU A 251 -13.62 7.18 -28.36
CA LEU A 251 -12.67 6.91 -29.46
C LEU A 251 -11.58 5.93 -29.03
N LYS A 252 -11.15 5.09 -29.98
CA LYS A 252 -9.98 4.22 -29.81
C LYS A 252 -8.75 5.06 -29.45
N GLY A 253 -8.08 4.69 -28.36
CA GLY A 253 -6.98 5.46 -27.79
C GLY A 253 -7.34 6.20 -26.50
N VAL A 254 -8.63 6.36 -26.20
CA VAL A 254 -9.12 6.87 -24.92
C VAL A 254 -9.38 5.69 -23.98
N TYR A 255 -8.53 5.54 -22.98
CA TYR A 255 -8.59 4.43 -22.03
C TYR A 255 -8.78 4.93 -20.61
N GLN A 256 -9.54 4.16 -19.83
CA GLN A 256 -9.65 4.39 -18.40
C GLN A 256 -8.36 3.91 -17.72
N ALA A 257 -7.88 4.68 -16.74
CA ALA A 257 -6.61 4.39 -16.07
C ALA A 257 -6.55 2.97 -15.51
N MET A 258 -7.65 2.48 -14.93
CA MET A 258 -7.71 1.14 -14.36
C MET A 258 -7.64 0.02 -15.40
N ASP A 259 -7.98 0.24 -16.68
CA ASP A 259 -7.75 -0.76 -17.72
C ASP A 259 -6.26 -0.83 -18.07
N PHE A 260 -5.64 0.34 -18.22
CA PHE A 260 -4.22 0.47 -18.55
C PHE A 260 -3.32 -0.10 -17.45
N LEU A 261 -3.55 0.30 -16.19
CA LEU A 261 -2.74 -0.11 -15.05
C LEU A 261 -2.95 -1.59 -14.71
N LYS A 262 -4.20 -2.09 -14.74
CA LYS A 262 -4.45 -3.51 -14.52
C LYS A 262 -3.76 -4.37 -15.56
N GLN A 263 -3.87 -4.00 -16.84
CA GLN A 263 -3.20 -4.74 -17.91
C GLN A 263 -1.68 -4.71 -17.75
N ASN A 264 -1.10 -3.56 -17.36
CA ASN A 264 0.33 -3.49 -17.08
C ASN A 264 0.73 -4.43 -15.95
N ASN A 265 0.04 -4.40 -14.82
CA ASN A 265 0.38 -5.24 -13.67
C ASN A 265 0.20 -6.72 -13.98
N GLU A 266 -0.83 -7.10 -14.74
CA GLU A 266 -0.99 -8.47 -15.23
C GLU A 266 0.17 -8.90 -16.14
N ARG A 267 0.68 -8.00 -16.99
CA ARG A 267 1.86 -8.27 -17.83
C ARG A 267 3.13 -8.45 -17.01
N VAL A 268 3.35 -7.61 -16.00
CA VAL A 268 4.48 -7.75 -15.07
C VAL A 268 4.40 -9.06 -14.29
N ASP A 269 3.18 -9.52 -14.00
CA ASP A 269 2.88 -10.80 -13.35
C ASP A 269 2.93 -12.01 -14.31
N GLY A 270 3.36 -11.81 -15.56
CA GLY A 270 3.60 -12.88 -16.54
C GLY A 270 2.40 -13.27 -17.42
N LYS A 271 1.33 -12.48 -17.43
CA LYS A 271 0.21 -12.67 -18.37
C LYS A 271 0.52 -12.02 -19.71
N ASP A 272 0.55 -12.83 -20.77
CA ASP A 272 0.90 -12.36 -22.12
C ASP A 272 -0.30 -12.22 -23.07
N GLU A 273 -1.43 -12.83 -22.73
CA GLU A 273 -2.63 -12.84 -23.57
C GLU A 273 -3.68 -11.82 -23.11
N PHE A 274 -4.01 -10.90 -24.01
CA PHE A 274 -5.04 -9.88 -23.83
C PHE A 274 -5.88 -9.75 -25.10
N SER A 275 -7.20 -9.59 -24.94
CA SER A 275 -8.11 -9.37 -26.07
C SER A 275 -7.85 -8.05 -26.80
N GLU A 276 -7.50 -7.01 -26.06
CA GLU A 276 -7.04 -5.72 -26.58
C GLU A 276 -5.73 -5.32 -25.88
N ILE A 277 -4.72 -4.91 -26.66
CA ILE A 277 -3.43 -4.47 -26.12
C ILE A 277 -3.44 -2.96 -25.90
N ILE A 278 -3.39 -2.55 -24.63
CA ILE A 278 -3.23 -1.17 -24.19
C ILE A 278 -1.77 -0.96 -23.78
N HIS A 279 -0.99 -0.39 -24.69
CA HIS A 279 0.45 -0.15 -24.50
C HIS A 279 0.86 1.24 -25.00
N ALA A 280 1.83 1.86 -24.33
CA ALA A 280 2.23 3.25 -24.57
C ALA A 280 3.50 3.42 -25.42
N LYS A 281 4.20 2.32 -25.74
CA LYS A 281 5.43 2.32 -26.57
C LYS A 281 5.27 3.13 -27.85
N ASP A 282 6.22 4.02 -28.09
CA ASP A 282 6.33 4.88 -29.29
C ASP A 282 5.13 5.83 -29.51
N LYS A 283 4.24 5.99 -28.51
CA LYS A 283 3.07 6.89 -28.58
C LYS A 283 3.32 8.22 -27.88
N ASN A 284 2.60 9.25 -28.30
CA ASN A 284 2.43 10.48 -27.52
C ASN A 284 1.23 10.26 -26.59
N VAL A 285 1.47 10.23 -25.29
CA VAL A 285 0.46 9.91 -24.27
C VAL A 285 -0.01 11.18 -23.60
N ILE A 286 -1.33 11.28 -23.44
CA ILE A 286 -1.98 12.30 -22.61
C ILE A 286 -2.60 11.60 -21.41
N VAL A 287 -2.24 12.04 -20.20
CA VAL A 287 -2.86 11.61 -18.94
C VAL A 287 -3.74 12.76 -18.45
N ILE A 288 -4.98 12.44 -18.07
CA ILE A 288 -5.94 13.43 -17.55
C ILE A 288 -6.21 13.09 -16.09
N GLY A 289 -5.71 13.94 -15.18
CA GLY A 289 -5.90 13.84 -13.73
C GLY A 289 -4.60 13.76 -12.94
N GLY A 290 -4.60 14.40 -11.76
CA GLY A 290 -3.43 14.59 -10.91
C GLY A 290 -3.20 13.70 -9.72
N GLY A 291 -4.15 12.83 -9.42
CA GLY A 291 -4.00 11.93 -8.28
C GLY A 291 -2.91 10.88 -8.53
N ASP A 292 -2.73 10.02 -7.53
CA ASP A 292 -1.78 8.90 -7.61
C ASP A 292 -1.99 8.03 -8.85
N THR A 293 -3.24 7.80 -9.25
CA THR A 293 -3.58 7.05 -10.46
C THR A 293 -3.00 7.71 -11.73
N GLY A 294 -3.01 9.04 -11.81
CA GLY A 294 -2.40 9.79 -12.92
C GLY A 294 -0.88 9.63 -12.90
N SER A 295 -0.27 9.80 -11.73
CA SER A 295 1.17 9.55 -11.54
C SER A 295 1.58 8.12 -11.93
N ASP A 296 0.74 7.13 -11.62
CA ASP A 296 0.98 5.73 -11.96
C ASP A 296 0.90 5.50 -13.47
N CYS A 297 -0.05 6.14 -14.15
CA CYS A 297 -0.16 6.11 -15.61
C CYS A 297 1.07 6.74 -16.28
N ILE A 298 1.57 7.86 -15.75
CA ILE A 298 2.79 8.52 -16.24
C ILE A 298 4.01 7.61 -16.06
N GLY A 299 4.21 7.09 -14.84
CA GLY A 299 5.33 6.21 -14.52
C GLY A 299 5.34 4.92 -15.34
N THR A 300 4.16 4.36 -15.62
CA THR A 300 3.98 3.18 -16.47
C THR A 300 4.22 3.51 -17.95
N SER A 301 3.71 4.65 -18.44
CA SER A 301 3.91 5.08 -19.83
C SER A 301 5.38 5.33 -20.15
N ASN A 302 6.13 5.91 -19.22
CA ASN A 302 7.58 6.08 -19.36
C ASN A 302 8.31 4.73 -19.47
N ARG A 303 7.91 3.73 -18.68
CA ARG A 303 8.49 2.37 -18.71
C ARG A 303 8.13 1.58 -19.96
N HIS A 304 6.96 1.83 -20.53
CA HIS A 304 6.58 1.30 -21.84
C HIS A 304 7.41 1.89 -22.99
N GLY A 305 8.15 2.99 -22.78
CA GLY A 305 8.89 3.69 -23.83
C GLY A 305 7.99 4.61 -24.66
N ALA A 306 7.08 5.35 -24.02
CA ALA A 306 6.31 6.40 -24.69
C ALA A 306 7.24 7.46 -25.31
N LYS A 307 6.87 7.99 -26.48
CA LYS A 307 7.61 9.05 -27.17
C LYS A 307 7.52 10.38 -26.41
N SER A 308 6.35 10.67 -25.84
CA SER A 308 6.12 11.80 -24.94
C SER A 308 4.99 11.47 -23.97
N VAL A 309 5.01 12.07 -22.78
CA VAL A 309 3.91 12.00 -21.82
C VAL A 309 3.57 13.40 -21.35
N VAL A 310 2.31 13.80 -21.49
CA VAL A 310 1.80 15.10 -21.03
C VAL A 310 0.69 14.85 -20.03
N ASN A 311 0.76 15.50 -18.86
CA ASN A 311 -0.29 15.46 -17.85
C ASN A 311 -1.16 16.72 -17.93
N PHE A 312 -2.49 16.55 -17.89
CA PHE A 312 -3.44 17.63 -17.70
C PHE A 312 -4.07 17.52 -16.31
N GLU A 313 -3.92 18.60 -15.56
CA GLU A 313 -4.39 18.79 -14.19
C GLU A 313 -5.42 19.93 -14.15
N ILE A 314 -6.38 19.87 -13.23
CA ILE A 314 -7.34 20.97 -13.01
C ILE A 314 -6.83 22.03 -12.02
N LEU A 315 -5.83 21.69 -11.22
CA LEU A 315 -5.15 22.52 -10.25
C LEU A 315 -3.95 23.26 -10.86
N ASP A 316 -3.49 24.27 -10.14
CA ASP A 316 -2.31 25.04 -10.53
C ASP A 316 -1.05 24.19 -10.62
N LYS A 317 -0.14 24.60 -11.51
CA LYS A 317 1.16 23.95 -11.64
C LYS A 317 1.92 24.05 -10.30
N PRO A 318 2.53 22.95 -9.81
CA PRO A 318 3.34 22.99 -8.60
C PRO A 318 4.45 24.04 -8.69
N SER A 319 4.79 24.66 -7.56
CA SER A 319 5.91 25.59 -7.44
C SER A 319 7.23 24.90 -7.82
N VAL A 320 8.12 25.61 -8.52
CA VAL A 320 9.45 25.09 -8.87
C VAL A 320 10.27 24.92 -7.58
N GLY A 321 10.78 23.71 -7.31
CA GLY A 321 11.72 23.45 -6.21
C GLY A 321 11.13 22.83 -4.93
N ARG A 322 9.95 22.21 -5.01
CA ARG A 322 9.46 21.28 -3.97
C ARG A 322 9.52 19.84 -4.48
#